data_AF-A0A4U8WNG9-F1
#
_entry.id   AF-A0A4U8WNG9-F1
#
_cell.length_a   1.000
_cell.length_b   1.000
_cell.length_c   1.000
_cell.angle_alpha   90.00
_cell.angle_beta   90.00
_cell.angle_gamma   90.00
#
_symmetry.space_group_name_H-M   'P 1'
#
loop_
_entity.id
_entity.type
_entity.pdbx_description
1 polymer ?
#
loop_
_entity_poly.entity_id
_entity_poly.type
_entity_poly.pdbx_seq_one_letter_code
_entity_poly.pdbx_strand_id
1 'polypeptide(L)'
;MQKYKKYHTDIKTCYALGIHNEILPERFIREIPGSTSHYWKNEHSEKYIGSEFSKRIQNNLEDTKVFLDSRLYFSRKAFIQFARIYIALVTLLGKENIRKIIKANRNVFVALIENLSEDFPY
;
A
#
# COMPACT_ATOMS: atom_id res chain seq x y z
N MET A 1 -33.56 -15.51 -16.49
CA MET A 1 -32.56 -14.48 -16.88
C MET A 1 -31.18 -15.09 -16.83
N GLN A 2 -30.45 -15.14 -17.94
CA GLN A 2 -29.02 -15.51 -17.92
C GLN A 2 -28.26 -14.48 -17.06
N LYS A 3 -27.47 -14.94 -16.08
CA LYS A 3 -26.55 -14.06 -15.35
C LYS A 3 -25.44 -13.64 -16.30
N TYR A 4 -25.52 -12.42 -16.82
CA TYR A 4 -24.42 -11.81 -17.58
C TYR A 4 -23.17 -11.80 -16.71
N LYS A 5 -22.10 -12.45 -17.20
CA LYS A 5 -20.78 -12.37 -16.57
C LYS A 5 -20.28 -10.92 -16.69
N LYS A 6 -19.77 -10.36 -15.59
CA LYS A 6 -19.22 -9.01 -15.54
C LYS A 6 -17.71 -9.09 -15.41
N TYR A 7 -16.99 -8.25 -16.15
CA TYR A 7 -15.55 -8.07 -15.98
C TYR A 7 -15.24 -7.39 -14.65
N HIS A 8 -14.15 -7.82 -14.00
CA HIS A 8 -13.66 -7.22 -12.76
C HIS A 8 -13.31 -5.74 -12.96
N THR A 9 -13.44 -4.94 -11.92
CA THR A 9 -13.19 -3.48 -11.98
C THR A 9 -11.75 -3.17 -12.38
N ASP A 10 -10.78 -3.95 -11.91
CA ASP A 10 -9.36 -3.74 -12.22
C ASP A 10 -9.05 -3.88 -13.72
N ILE A 11 -9.77 -4.75 -14.43
CA ILE A 11 -9.66 -4.86 -15.89
C ILE A 11 -10.08 -3.56 -16.56
N LYS A 12 -11.21 -2.99 -16.12
CA LYS A 12 -11.70 -1.71 -16.63
C LYS A 12 -10.71 -0.58 -16.32
N THR A 13 -10.14 -0.59 -15.12
CA THR A 13 -9.10 0.37 -14.70
C THR A 13 -7.86 0.29 -15.59
N CYS A 14 -7.41 -0.91 -15.98
CA CYS A 14 -6.28 -1.07 -16.91
C CYS A 14 -6.57 -0.40 -18.28
N TYR A 15 -7.80 -0.49 -18.77
CA TYR A 15 -8.20 0.18 -20.02
C TYR A 15 -8.32 1.70 -19.85
N ALA A 16 -8.91 2.18 -18.75
CA ALA A 16 -9.04 3.60 -18.45
C ALA A 16 -7.67 4.29 -18.28
N LEU A 17 -6.68 3.58 -17.74
CA LEU A 17 -5.31 4.07 -17.58
C LEU A 17 -4.44 3.89 -18.83
N GLY A 18 -4.94 3.23 -19.88
CA GLY A 18 -4.18 2.96 -21.11
C GLY A 18 -3.17 1.81 -21.03
N ILE A 19 -2.93 1.22 -19.86
CA ILE A 19 -1.87 0.22 -19.56
C ILE A 19 -2.28 -1.25 -19.80
N HIS A 20 -3.42 -1.48 -20.44
CA HIS A 20 -3.99 -2.81 -20.67
C HIS A 20 -3.09 -3.76 -21.47
N ASN A 21 -2.25 -3.27 -22.40
CA ASN A 21 -1.38 -4.11 -23.21
C ASN A 21 -0.15 -4.60 -22.43
N GLU A 22 0.22 -3.89 -21.37
CA GLU A 22 1.37 -4.14 -20.52
C GLU A 22 1.04 -5.10 -19.37
N ILE A 23 -0.21 -5.11 -18.90
CA ILE A 23 -0.64 -5.87 -17.72
C ILE A 23 -1.46 -7.11 -18.09
N LEU A 24 -2.32 -7.02 -19.11
CA LEU A 24 -3.27 -8.09 -19.39
C LEU A 24 -2.70 -9.06 -20.44
N PRO A 25 -2.93 -10.38 -20.32
CA PRO A 25 -2.53 -11.33 -21.33
C PRO A 25 -3.20 -11.05 -22.68
N GLU A 26 -2.43 -11.10 -23.77
CA GLU A 26 -2.92 -10.77 -25.10
C GLU A 26 -4.14 -11.61 -25.54
N ARG A 27 -4.16 -12.90 -25.16
CA ARG A 27 -5.30 -13.79 -25.39
C ARG A 27 -6.58 -13.27 -24.74
N PHE A 28 -6.48 -12.76 -23.52
CA PHE A 28 -7.62 -12.19 -22.79
C PHE A 28 -8.09 -10.88 -23.42
N ILE A 29 -7.16 -10.01 -23.85
CA ILE A 29 -7.47 -8.76 -24.56
C ILE A 29 -8.30 -9.02 -25.82
N ARG A 30 -7.93 -10.06 -26.60
CA ARG A 30 -8.66 -10.44 -27.84
C ARG A 30 -10.07 -10.96 -27.59
N GLU A 31 -10.34 -11.49 -26.40
CA GLU A 31 -11.67 -12.00 -26.02
C GLU A 31 -12.63 -10.87 -25.57
N ILE A 32 -12.12 -9.66 -25.31
CA ILE A 32 -12.93 -8.51 -24.89
C ILE A 32 -13.59 -7.85 -26.12
N PRO A 33 -14.93 -7.72 -26.15
CA PRO A 33 -15.62 -7.05 -27.26
C PRO A 33 -15.14 -5.60 -27.46
N GLY A 34 -14.97 -5.19 -28.72
CA GLY A 34 -14.49 -3.84 -29.07
C GLY A 34 -15.34 -2.70 -28.51
N SER A 35 -16.66 -2.87 -28.47
CA SER A 35 -17.57 -1.89 -27.86
C SER A 35 -17.35 -1.73 -26.35
N THR A 36 -16.97 -2.82 -25.68
CA THR A 36 -16.72 -2.86 -24.24
C THR A 36 -15.39 -2.19 -23.91
N SER A 37 -14.31 -2.52 -24.63
CA SER A 37 -13.01 -1.89 -24.43
C SER A 37 -13.01 -0.41 -24.80
N HIS A 38 -13.74 -0.03 -25.86
CA HIS A 38 -13.91 1.37 -26.24
C HIS A 38 -14.63 2.18 -25.14
N TYR A 39 -15.65 1.59 -24.50
CA TYR A 39 -16.32 2.23 -23.37
C TYR A 39 -15.35 2.48 -22.20
N TRP A 40 -14.55 1.49 -21.81
CA TRP A 40 -13.60 1.64 -20.69
C TRP A 40 -12.45 2.62 -20.99
N LYS A 41 -11.97 2.69 -22.24
CA LYS A 41 -10.94 3.66 -22.65
C LYS A 41 -11.40 5.12 -22.51
N ASN A 42 -12.69 5.36 -22.62
CA ASN A 42 -13.29 6.68 -22.47
C ASN A 42 -13.87 6.90 -21.06
N GLU A 43 -13.61 5.96 -20.15
CA GLU A 43 -14.15 6.01 -18.80
C GLU A 43 -13.17 6.72 -17.87
N HIS A 44 -13.52 7.94 -17.48
CA HIS A 44 -12.77 8.73 -16.52
C HIS A 44 -12.94 8.17 -15.10
N SER A 45 -11.84 8.01 -14.38
CA SER A 45 -11.85 7.49 -13.01
C SER A 45 -12.76 8.31 -12.09
N GLU A 46 -12.86 9.61 -12.34
CA GLU A 46 -13.65 10.64 -11.68
C GLU A 46 -15.16 10.36 -11.72
N LYS A 47 -15.62 9.50 -12.62
CA LYS A 47 -17.02 9.06 -12.73
C LYS A 47 -17.43 8.11 -11.59
N TYR A 48 -16.46 7.48 -10.93
CA TYR A 48 -16.69 6.56 -9.84
C TYR A 48 -16.63 7.30 -8.50
N ILE A 49 -17.70 7.18 -7.71
CA ILE A 49 -17.74 7.70 -6.33
C ILE A 49 -16.61 7.03 -5.54
N GLY A 50 -15.75 7.82 -4.91
CA GLY A 50 -14.60 7.34 -4.15
C GLY A 50 -13.36 7.03 -4.99
N SER A 51 -13.33 7.41 -6.26
CA SER A 51 -12.15 7.29 -7.13
C SER A 51 -10.93 8.02 -6.59
N GLU A 52 -11.14 9.14 -5.90
CA GLU A 52 -10.13 9.90 -5.17
C GLU A 52 -9.43 9.08 -4.07
N PHE A 53 -10.09 8.07 -3.54
CA PHE A 53 -9.53 7.15 -2.53
C PHE A 53 -8.93 5.89 -3.14
N SER A 54 -9.32 5.53 -4.36
CA SER A 54 -8.93 4.26 -5.00
C SER A 54 -7.41 4.06 -5.05
N LYS A 55 -6.68 5.09 -5.50
CA LYS A 55 -5.20 5.05 -5.55
C LYS A 55 -4.59 4.85 -4.17
N ARG A 56 -5.13 5.53 -3.14
CA ARG A 56 -4.65 5.39 -1.75
C ARG A 56 -4.93 3.99 -1.20
N ILE A 57 -6.10 3.43 -1.49
CA ILE A 57 -6.47 2.07 -1.08
C ILE A 57 -5.55 1.05 -1.75
N GLN A 58 -5.32 1.17 -3.05
CA GLN A 58 -4.41 0.28 -3.79
C GLN A 58 -2.99 0.33 -3.22
N ASN A 59 -2.43 1.53 -3.00
CA ASN A 59 -1.11 1.67 -2.40
C ASN A 59 -1.05 1.02 -1.00
N ASN A 60 -2.05 1.30 -0.14
CA ASN A 60 -2.10 0.69 1.19
C ASN A 60 -2.19 -0.84 1.14
N LEU A 61 -2.89 -1.41 0.15
CA LEU A 61 -3.00 -2.86 -0.02
C LEU A 61 -1.68 -3.48 -0.46
N GLU A 62 -0.94 -2.84 -1.37
CA GLU A 62 0.41 -3.30 -1.76
C GLU A 62 1.38 -3.24 -0.57
N ASP A 63 1.38 -2.14 0.18
CA ASP A 63 2.17 -2.02 1.40
C ASP A 63 1.81 -3.10 2.43
N THR A 64 0.51 -3.40 2.59
CA THR A 64 0.02 -4.44 3.49
C THR A 64 0.45 -5.83 3.05
N LYS A 65 0.42 -6.13 1.74
CA LYS A 65 0.90 -7.42 1.20
C LYS A 65 2.36 -7.64 1.52
N VAL A 66 3.20 -6.62 1.29
CA VAL A 66 4.63 -6.68 1.64
C VAL A 66 4.78 -6.87 3.14
N PHE A 67 4.11 -6.04 3.96
CA PHE A 67 4.18 -6.13 5.41
C PHE A 67 3.79 -7.52 5.94
N LEU A 68 2.81 -8.19 5.32
CA LEU A 68 2.32 -9.51 5.71
C LEU A 68 3.14 -10.67 5.15
N ASP A 69 4.16 -10.43 4.30
CA ASP A 69 5.04 -11.47 3.78
C ASP A 69 5.63 -12.32 4.92
N SER A 70 5.69 -13.64 4.70
CA SER A 70 6.16 -14.61 5.69
C SER A 70 7.64 -14.41 6.07
N ARG A 71 8.46 -13.93 5.13
CA ARG A 71 9.89 -13.66 5.35
C ARG A 71 10.11 -12.54 6.36
N LEU A 72 9.16 -11.62 6.48
CA LEU A 72 9.19 -10.49 7.41
C LEU A 72 8.57 -10.81 8.77
N TYR A 73 8.26 -12.08 9.10
CA TYR A 73 7.53 -12.43 10.32
C TYR A 73 8.18 -11.86 11.60
N PHE A 74 9.49 -12.04 11.77
CA PHE A 74 10.23 -11.57 12.95
C PHE A 74 10.36 -10.04 12.96
N SER A 75 10.76 -9.43 11.84
CA SER A 75 10.89 -7.97 11.70
C SER A 75 9.55 -7.28 11.96
N ARG A 76 8.46 -7.82 11.41
CA ARG A 76 7.08 -7.36 11.65
C ARG A 76 6.72 -7.41 13.12
N LYS A 77 7.00 -8.52 13.81
CA LYS A 77 6.71 -8.68 15.24
C LYS A 77 7.47 -7.64 16.07
N ALA A 78 8.76 -7.46 15.82
CA ALA A 78 9.59 -6.47 16.51
C ALA A 78 9.08 -5.05 16.26
N PHE A 79 8.82 -4.70 14.99
CA PHE A 79 8.28 -3.41 14.61
C PHE A 79 6.95 -3.09 15.30
N ILE A 80 6.02 -4.05 15.37
CA ILE A 80 4.72 -3.85 16.03
C ILE A 80 4.91 -3.53 17.53
N GLN A 81 5.83 -4.21 18.22
CA GLN A 81 6.09 -3.91 19.63
C GLN A 81 6.71 -2.52 19.80
N PHE A 82 7.70 -2.17 18.98
CA PHE A 82 8.29 -0.84 18.97
C PHE A 82 7.24 0.24 18.70
N ALA A 83 6.39 0.05 17.68
CA ALA A 83 5.33 0.96 17.32
C ALA A 83 4.34 1.19 18.48
N ARG A 84 3.99 0.14 19.24
CA ARG A 84 3.15 0.27 20.44
C ARG A 84 3.81 1.12 21.51
N ILE A 85 5.10 0.90 21.79
CA ILE A 85 5.86 1.71 22.75
C ILE A 85 5.89 3.17 22.29
N TYR A 86 6.20 3.41 21.02
CA TYR A 86 6.24 4.75 20.45
C TYR A 86 4.88 5.46 20.56
N ILE A 87 3.79 4.77 20.21
CA ILE A 87 2.43 5.31 20.34
C ILE A 87 2.15 5.67 21.80
N ALA A 88 2.46 4.78 22.74
CA ALA A 88 2.27 5.05 24.17
C ALA A 88 3.06 6.29 24.64
N LEU A 89 4.32 6.41 24.22
CA LEU A 89 5.13 7.59 24.51
C LEU A 89 4.48 8.86 23.94
N VAL A 90 4.02 8.82 22.68
CA VAL A 90 3.37 9.97 22.02
C VAL A 90 2.11 10.38 22.76
N THR A 91 1.30 9.41 23.18
CA THR A 91 0.07 9.65 23.94
C THR A 91 0.36 10.25 25.31
N LEU A 92 1.39 9.78 26.02
CA LEU A 92 1.72 10.22 27.38
C LEU A 92 2.42 11.59 27.40
N LEU A 93 3.38 11.80 26.50
CA LEU A 93 4.29 12.94 26.54
C LEU A 93 3.89 14.06 25.57
N GLY A 94 3.12 13.75 24.53
CA GLY A 94 2.84 14.65 23.43
C GLY A 94 3.97 14.71 22.40
N LYS A 95 3.60 14.85 21.12
CA LYS A 95 4.52 14.78 19.96
C LYS A 95 5.68 15.79 20.04
N GLU A 96 5.39 17.03 20.46
CA GLU A 96 6.40 18.09 20.53
C GLU A 96 7.47 17.82 21.60
N ASN A 97 7.08 17.21 22.73
CA ASN A 97 8.01 16.91 23.81
C ASN A 97 8.91 15.73 23.45
N ILE A 98 8.39 14.71 22.78
CA ILE A 98 9.22 13.61 22.25
C ILE A 98 10.30 14.15 21.34
N ARG A 99 9.94 15.06 20.41
CA ARG A 99 10.92 15.65 19.49
C ARG A 99 12.03 16.39 20.23
N LYS A 100 11.68 17.13 21.30
CA LYS A 100 12.65 17.83 22.15
C LYS A 100 13.56 16.84 22.89
N ILE A 101 13.00 15.78 23.47
CA ILE A 101 13.75 14.74 24.19
C ILE A 101 14.73 14.02 23.27
N ILE A 102 14.30 13.63 22.07
CA ILE A 102 15.18 12.98 21.08
C ILE A 102 16.32 13.92 20.68
N LYS A 103 16.04 15.20 20.42
CA LYS A 103 17.09 16.18 20.09
C LYS A 103 18.07 16.40 21.24
N ALA A 104 17.58 16.52 22.46
CA ALA A 104 18.42 16.72 23.64
C ALA A 104 19.31 15.50 23.93
N ASN A 105 18.85 14.29 23.59
CA ASN A 105 19.55 13.03 23.83
C ASN A 105 20.05 12.39 22.53
N ARG A 106 20.36 13.19 21.50
CA ARG A 106 20.71 12.71 20.14
C ARG A 106 21.77 11.61 20.17
N ASN A 107 22.84 11.81 20.93
CA ASN A 107 23.98 10.88 20.97
C ASN A 107 23.58 9.51 21.53
N VAL A 108 22.63 9.46 22.48
CA VAL A 108 22.10 8.21 23.02
C VAL A 108 21.32 7.46 21.93
N PHE A 109 20.47 8.16 21.18
CA PHE A 109 19.72 7.55 20.08
C PHE A 109 20.62 7.09 18.93
N VAL A 110 21.63 7.88 18.58
CA VAL A 110 22.62 7.52 17.55
C VAL A 110 23.38 6.27 17.97
N ALA A 111 23.93 6.25 19.19
CA ALA A 111 24.61 5.07 19.72
C ALA A 111 23.68 3.85 19.77
N LEU A 112 22.40 4.02 20.10
CA LEU A 112 21.44 2.92 20.12
C LEU A 112 21.21 2.34 18.72
N ILE A 113 21.15 3.18 17.68
CA ILE A 113 20.99 2.75 16.28
C ILE A 113 22.28 2.08 15.77
N GLU A 114 23.44 2.67 16.05
CA GLU A 114 24.75 2.16 15.63
C GLU A 114 25.10 0.81 16.27
N ASN A 115 24.57 0.55 17.46
CA ASN A 115 24.77 -0.71 18.19
C ASN A 115 23.58 -1.69 18.04
N LEU A 116 22.67 -1.48 17.08
CA LEU A 116 21.71 -2.52 16.73
C LEU A 116 22.49 -3.75 16.25
N SER A 117 22.27 -4.91 16.89
CA SER A 117 23.02 -6.14 16.59
C SER A 117 22.86 -6.56 15.13
N GLU A 118 23.82 -7.29 14.58
CA GLU A 118 23.69 -7.90 13.25
C GLU A 118 22.48 -8.84 13.15
N ASP A 119 22.05 -9.42 14.28
CA ASP A 119 20.83 -10.24 14.39
C ASP A 119 19.53 -9.43 14.35
N PHE A 120 19.60 -8.10 14.18
CA PHE A 120 18.42 -7.28 14.00
C PHE A 120 17.73 -7.71 12.69
N PRO A 121 16.46 -8.12 12.73
CA PRO A 121 15.85 -8.81 11.60
C PRO A 121 15.62 -7.82 10.44
N TYR A 122 16.51 -7.87 9.44
CA TYR A 122 16.37 -7.22 8.13
C TYR A 122 15.32 -7.94 7.27
#